data_AF-A0A812YHI7-F1
#
_entry.id   AF-A0A812YHI7-F1
#
_cell.length_a   1.000
_cell.length_b   1.000
_cell.length_c   1.000
_cell.angle_alpha   90.00
_cell.angle_beta   90.00
_cell.angle_gamma   90.00
#
_symmetry.space_group_name_H-M   'P 1'
#
loop_
_entity.id
_entity.type
_entity.pdbx_description
1 polymer ?
#
loop_
_entity_poly.entity_id
_entity_poly.type
_entity_poly.pdbx_seq_one_letter_code
_entity_poly.pdbx_strand_id
1 'polypeptide(L)'
;LESKGIPRRRLQHLAAACDISEELELLEDEPLEALRLECAVRELPFVVLRDRRELAICLLAIALWDALPHSELVREARHWGVPTSAGDAEGLIAHLVDALWTSLAEARGVPVRRLPVAVGIALVGKAARLEGCSAKRVEAEFGRMARRRGLPAEPGAGKQFYIELIMLMLVLEEASIEQLKQECREAGLAGSANVTGEAAQRELLQRRLLGAALSDRWEARGIPIARLGME
;
A
#
# COMPACT_ATOMS: atom_id res chain seq x y z
N LEU A 1 -13.87 13.96 -24.14
CA LEU A 1 -14.34 12.89 -23.22
C LEU A 1 -13.32 11.76 -23.18
N GLU A 2 -13.16 10.98 -24.25
CA GLU A 2 -12.15 9.90 -24.29
C GLU A 2 -10.70 10.41 -24.06
N SER A 3 -10.35 11.57 -24.63
CA SER A 3 -9.06 12.24 -24.41
C SER A 3 -8.85 12.76 -22.97
N LYS A 4 -9.92 12.84 -22.18
CA LYS A 4 -9.90 13.19 -20.74
C LYS A 4 -9.95 11.92 -19.86
N GLY A 5 -9.83 10.72 -20.44
CA GLY A 5 -9.93 9.45 -19.72
C GLY A 5 -11.36 8.95 -19.45
N ILE A 6 -12.39 9.64 -19.96
CA ILE A 6 -13.80 9.27 -19.76
C ILE A 6 -14.23 8.31 -20.87
N PRO A 7 -14.55 7.05 -20.56
CA PRO A 7 -14.87 6.04 -21.57
C PRO A 7 -16.32 6.22 -22.05
N ARG A 8 -16.57 7.25 -22.86
CA ARG A 8 -17.88 7.60 -23.44
C ARG A 8 -18.58 6.38 -24.05
N ARG A 9 -17.83 5.48 -24.71
CA ARG A 9 -18.39 4.27 -25.34
C ARG A 9 -18.91 3.23 -24.36
N ARG A 10 -18.46 3.28 -23.09
CA ARG A 10 -18.87 2.38 -22.01
C ARG A 10 -20.04 2.94 -21.19
N LEU A 11 -20.28 4.25 -21.27
CA LEU A 11 -21.38 4.90 -20.58
C LEU A 11 -22.68 4.71 -21.34
N GLN A 12 -23.76 4.40 -20.61
CA GLN A 12 -25.06 4.07 -21.20
C GLN A 12 -25.71 5.30 -21.88
N HIS A 13 -25.42 6.50 -21.38
CA HIS A 13 -26.04 7.75 -21.83
C HIS A 13 -25.00 8.86 -22.02
N LEU A 14 -25.26 9.74 -22.99
CA LEU A 14 -24.42 10.93 -23.23
C LEU A 14 -24.42 11.87 -22.02
N ALA A 15 -25.56 11.98 -21.33
CA ALA A 15 -25.71 12.77 -20.10
C ALA A 15 -24.68 12.32 -19.04
N ALA A 16 -24.62 11.02 -18.73
CA ALA A 16 -23.63 10.47 -17.80
C ALA A 16 -22.18 10.81 -18.20
N ALA A 17 -21.88 10.90 -19.49
CA ALA A 17 -20.54 11.27 -19.94
C ALA A 17 -20.25 12.78 -19.80
N CYS A 18 -21.27 13.63 -19.86
CA CYS A 18 -21.18 15.05 -19.52
C CYS A 18 -21.06 15.23 -18.01
N ASP A 19 -21.90 14.56 -17.23
CA ASP A 19 -21.90 14.62 -15.76
C ASP A 19 -20.51 14.25 -15.21
N ILE A 20 -19.89 13.18 -15.71
CA ILE A 20 -18.53 12.78 -15.30
C ILE A 20 -17.46 13.78 -15.76
N SER A 21 -17.67 14.49 -16.88
CA SER A 21 -16.75 15.54 -17.30
C SER A 21 -16.86 16.79 -16.45
N GLU A 22 -18.07 17.13 -16.01
CA GLU A 22 -18.32 18.23 -15.08
C GLU A 22 -17.76 17.87 -13.70
N GLU A 23 -17.98 16.65 -13.22
CA GLU A 23 -17.41 16.12 -11.98
C GLU A 23 -15.87 16.19 -11.98
N LEU A 24 -15.22 15.86 -13.11
CA LEU A 24 -13.76 16.00 -13.24
C LEU A 24 -13.31 17.46 -13.10
N GLU A 25 -14.02 18.39 -13.74
CA GLU A 25 -13.70 19.82 -13.67
C GLU A 25 -13.91 20.36 -12.25
N LEU A 26 -14.98 19.93 -11.56
CA LEU A 26 -15.21 20.25 -10.15
C LEU A 26 -14.11 19.70 -9.25
N LEU A 27 -13.76 18.41 -9.39
CA LEU A 27 -12.68 17.76 -8.64
C LEU A 27 -11.31 18.41 -8.89
N GLU A 28 -11.10 19.07 -10.02
CA GLU A 28 -9.89 19.84 -10.33
C GLU A 28 -9.81 21.18 -9.60
N ASP A 29 -10.94 21.77 -9.22
CA ASP A 29 -11.03 23.08 -8.52
C ASP A 29 -11.35 22.96 -7.01
N GLU A 30 -11.98 21.88 -6.55
CA GLU A 30 -12.43 21.62 -5.17
C GLU A 30 -11.30 21.71 -4.11
N PRO A 31 -11.42 22.38 -2.95
CA PRO A 31 -10.31 22.43 -1.98
C PRO A 31 -9.91 21.04 -1.45
N LEU A 32 -8.63 20.86 -1.09
CA LEU A 32 -8.08 19.56 -0.66
C LEU A 32 -8.85 18.95 0.51
N GLU A 33 -9.30 19.78 1.44
CA GLU A 33 -10.11 19.38 2.60
C GLU A 33 -11.47 18.82 2.20
N ALA A 34 -12.10 19.38 1.16
CA ALA A 34 -13.37 18.87 0.63
C ALA A 34 -13.18 17.53 -0.07
N LEU A 35 -12.11 17.37 -0.88
CA LEU A 35 -11.77 16.07 -1.47
C LEU A 35 -11.53 14.97 -0.42
N ARG A 36 -10.92 15.33 0.72
CA ARG A 36 -10.72 14.39 1.85
C ARG A 36 -12.04 14.00 2.51
N LEU A 37 -12.94 14.95 2.71
CA LEU A 37 -14.26 14.68 3.26
C LEU A 37 -15.03 13.72 2.34
N GLU A 38 -14.97 13.97 1.04
CA GLU A 38 -15.64 13.18 0.02
C GLU A 38 -15.09 11.74 -0.05
N CYS A 39 -13.78 11.57 0.10
CA CYS A 39 -13.17 10.25 0.24
C CYS A 39 -13.64 9.54 1.51
N ALA A 40 -13.77 10.26 2.64
CA ALA A 40 -14.25 9.68 3.89
C ALA A 40 -15.70 9.20 3.79
N VAL A 41 -16.57 9.93 3.07
CA VAL A 41 -17.95 9.51 2.77
C VAL A 41 -17.99 8.20 1.98
N ARG A 42 -17.06 8.02 1.03
CA ARG A 42 -16.91 6.80 0.22
C ARG A 42 -16.07 5.70 0.89
N GLU A 43 -15.80 5.83 2.19
CA GLU A 43 -14.95 4.93 2.96
C GLU A 43 -13.54 4.72 2.38
N LEU A 44 -13.09 5.62 1.49
CA LEU A 44 -11.73 5.64 1.00
C LEU A 44 -10.83 6.20 2.12
N PRO A 45 -9.80 5.45 2.57
CA PRO A 45 -8.85 5.95 3.53
C PRO A 45 -7.97 7.05 2.90
N PHE A 46 -8.43 8.30 2.88
CA PHE A 46 -7.75 9.42 2.21
C PHE A 46 -6.33 9.69 2.74
N VAL A 47 -6.00 9.20 3.95
CA VAL A 47 -4.64 9.23 4.53
C VAL A 47 -3.60 8.50 3.67
N VAL A 48 -4.08 7.75 2.68
CA VAL A 48 -3.32 6.96 1.71
C VAL A 48 -2.97 7.78 0.49
N LEU A 49 -3.83 8.73 0.14
CA LEU A 49 -3.75 9.50 -1.08
C LEU A 49 -2.83 10.70 -0.81
N ARG A 50 -1.74 10.78 -1.58
CA ARG A 50 -0.61 11.68 -1.30
C ARG A 50 -0.97 13.15 -1.48
N ASP A 51 -1.75 13.40 -2.51
CA ASP A 51 -2.01 14.74 -3.00
C ASP A 51 -3.42 14.82 -3.58
N ARG A 52 -3.79 16.06 -3.89
CA ARG A 52 -5.05 16.42 -4.52
C ARG A 52 -5.33 15.57 -5.77
N ARG A 53 -4.30 15.30 -6.58
CA ARG A 53 -4.46 14.60 -7.85
C ARG A 53 -4.80 13.12 -7.64
N GLU A 54 -4.13 12.45 -6.71
CA GLU A 54 -4.48 11.07 -6.35
C GLU A 54 -5.90 10.98 -5.77
N LEU A 55 -6.29 11.95 -4.93
CA LEU A 55 -7.66 12.07 -4.42
C LEU A 55 -8.68 12.20 -5.55
N ALA A 56 -8.46 13.15 -6.46
CA ALA A 56 -9.33 13.39 -7.60
C ALA A 56 -9.43 12.16 -8.53
N ILE A 57 -8.32 11.46 -8.80
CA ILE A 57 -8.33 10.24 -9.63
C ILE A 57 -9.16 9.14 -8.97
N CYS A 58 -9.06 8.95 -7.65
CA CYS A 58 -9.83 7.92 -6.95
C CYS A 58 -11.32 8.27 -6.92
N LEU A 59 -11.66 9.53 -6.63
CA LEU A 59 -13.04 10.01 -6.65
C LEU A 59 -13.66 9.91 -8.05
N LEU A 60 -12.90 10.27 -9.10
CA LEU A 60 -13.33 10.10 -10.48
C LEU A 60 -13.54 8.63 -10.86
N ALA A 61 -12.67 7.73 -10.40
CA ALA A 61 -12.84 6.30 -10.64
C ALA A 61 -14.13 5.77 -10.01
N ILE A 62 -14.46 6.20 -8.79
CA ILE A 62 -15.71 5.81 -8.13
C ILE A 62 -16.92 6.41 -8.85
N ALA A 63 -16.88 7.71 -9.15
CA ALA A 63 -17.96 8.37 -9.92
C ALA A 63 -18.18 7.68 -11.28
N LEU A 64 -17.09 7.26 -11.94
CA LEU A 64 -17.18 6.48 -13.16
C LEU A 64 -17.90 5.15 -12.92
N TRP A 65 -17.56 4.42 -11.85
CA TRP A 65 -18.23 3.15 -11.52
C TRP A 65 -19.71 3.35 -11.19
N ASP A 66 -20.08 4.42 -10.50
CA ASP A 66 -21.48 4.81 -10.23
C ASP A 66 -22.26 5.06 -11.53
N ALA A 67 -21.59 5.60 -12.55
CA ALA A 67 -22.18 5.91 -13.86
C ALA A 67 -22.17 4.74 -14.87
N LEU A 68 -21.44 3.64 -14.58
CA LEU A 68 -21.37 2.50 -15.48
C LEU A 68 -22.68 1.68 -15.43
N PRO A 69 -23.21 1.23 -16.58
CA PRO A 69 -24.29 0.25 -16.57
C PRO A 69 -23.82 -1.05 -15.90
N HIS A 70 -24.74 -1.77 -15.25
CA HIS A 70 -24.38 -2.97 -14.47
C HIS A 70 -23.55 -4.00 -15.25
N SER A 71 -23.81 -4.21 -16.55
CA SER A 71 -23.01 -5.12 -17.39
C SER A 71 -21.55 -4.68 -17.55
N GLU A 72 -21.30 -3.37 -17.64
CA GLU A 72 -19.97 -2.78 -17.72
C GLU A 72 -19.28 -2.76 -16.37
N LEU A 73 -20.04 -2.56 -15.29
CA LEU A 73 -19.55 -2.65 -13.92
C LEU A 73 -19.11 -4.08 -13.57
N VAL A 74 -19.88 -5.09 -13.98
CA VAL A 74 -19.48 -6.51 -13.88
C VAL A 74 -18.20 -6.78 -14.69
N ARG A 75 -18.04 -6.15 -15.85
CA ARG A 75 -16.82 -6.27 -16.66
C ARG A 75 -15.62 -5.64 -15.97
N GLU A 76 -15.80 -4.46 -15.37
CA GLU A 76 -14.78 -3.78 -14.57
C GLU A 76 -14.39 -4.61 -13.35
N ALA A 77 -15.38 -5.12 -12.60
CA ALA A 77 -15.17 -6.01 -11.46
C ALA A 77 -14.34 -7.25 -11.83
N ARG A 78 -14.62 -7.90 -12.96
CA ARG A 78 -13.81 -9.02 -13.47
C ARG A 78 -12.39 -8.60 -13.83
N HIS A 79 -12.20 -7.42 -14.40
CA HIS A 79 -10.88 -6.90 -14.73
C HIS A 79 -10.01 -6.71 -13.47
N TRP A 80 -10.62 -6.20 -12.40
CA TRP A 80 -9.99 -6.02 -11.09
C TRP A 80 -9.89 -7.32 -10.27
N GLY A 81 -10.42 -8.43 -10.78
CA GLY A 81 -10.41 -9.73 -10.10
C GLY A 81 -11.30 -9.79 -8.87
N VAL A 82 -12.30 -8.90 -8.74
CA VAL A 82 -13.25 -8.92 -7.63
C VAL A 82 -14.46 -9.83 -7.92
N PRO A 83 -15.04 -10.46 -6.88
CA PRO A 83 -16.16 -11.39 -7.05
C PRO A 83 -17.39 -10.72 -7.68
N THR A 84 -17.97 -11.34 -8.70
CA THR A 84 -19.17 -10.81 -9.39
C THR A 84 -20.44 -11.64 -9.18
N SER A 85 -20.39 -12.65 -8.31
CA SER A 85 -21.38 -13.74 -8.29
C SER A 85 -22.70 -13.42 -7.58
N ALA A 86 -22.84 -12.29 -6.88
CA ALA A 86 -24.07 -11.98 -6.14
C ALA A 86 -24.29 -10.49 -5.79
N GLY A 87 -23.55 -9.55 -6.38
CA GLY A 87 -23.65 -8.13 -6.04
C GLY A 87 -24.63 -7.38 -6.93
N ASP A 88 -25.47 -6.54 -6.34
CA ASP A 88 -26.04 -5.37 -7.01
C ASP A 88 -24.93 -4.37 -7.37
N ALA A 89 -25.28 -3.26 -8.02
CA ALA A 89 -24.30 -2.26 -8.42
C ALA A 89 -23.51 -1.72 -7.21
N GLU A 90 -24.18 -1.47 -6.09
CA GLU A 90 -23.57 -0.96 -4.86
C GLU A 90 -22.54 -1.93 -4.29
N GLY A 91 -22.87 -3.22 -4.19
CA GLY A 91 -21.92 -4.23 -3.72
C GLY A 91 -20.70 -4.40 -4.64
N LEU A 92 -20.89 -4.31 -5.96
CA LEU A 92 -19.77 -4.35 -6.91
C LEU A 92 -18.85 -3.14 -6.76
N ILE A 93 -19.42 -1.94 -6.55
CA ILE A 93 -18.65 -0.72 -6.33
C ILE A 93 -17.87 -0.80 -5.03
N ALA A 94 -18.49 -1.27 -3.93
CA ALA A 94 -17.79 -1.46 -2.66
C ALA A 94 -16.57 -2.40 -2.80
N HIS A 95 -16.70 -3.49 -3.56
CA HIS A 95 -15.57 -4.38 -3.85
C HIS A 95 -14.50 -3.72 -4.72
N LEU A 96 -14.88 -2.93 -5.71
CA LEU A 96 -13.93 -2.17 -6.53
C LEU A 96 -13.18 -1.12 -5.72
N VAL A 97 -13.86 -0.43 -4.79
CA VAL A 97 -13.26 0.52 -3.85
C VAL A 97 -12.23 -0.18 -2.95
N ASP A 98 -12.57 -1.34 -2.38
CA ASP A 98 -11.64 -2.13 -1.57
C ASP A 98 -10.42 -2.62 -2.38
N ALA A 99 -10.63 -3.03 -3.63
CA ALA A 99 -9.55 -3.44 -4.52
C ALA A 99 -8.63 -2.28 -4.91
N LEU A 100 -9.18 -1.10 -5.16
CA LEU A 100 -8.44 0.14 -5.41
C LEU A 100 -7.60 0.53 -4.19
N TRP A 101 -8.21 0.55 -3.02
CA TRP A 101 -7.51 0.79 -1.75
C TRP A 101 -6.35 -0.18 -1.59
N THR A 102 -6.61 -1.48 -1.74
CA THR A 102 -5.60 -2.51 -1.60
C THR A 102 -4.43 -2.32 -2.55
N SER A 103 -4.71 -2.05 -3.83
CA SER A 103 -3.68 -1.78 -4.84
C SER A 103 -2.82 -0.57 -4.48
N LEU A 104 -3.42 0.53 -4.03
CA LEU A 104 -2.72 1.75 -3.63
C LEU A 104 -1.85 1.57 -2.40
N ALA A 105 -2.30 0.75 -1.45
CA ALA A 105 -1.55 0.42 -0.25
C ALA A 105 -0.35 -0.49 -0.56
N GLU A 106 -0.57 -1.53 -1.37
CA GLU A 106 0.47 -2.48 -1.77
C GLU A 106 1.55 -1.80 -2.63
N ALA A 107 1.16 -0.85 -3.50
CA ALA A 107 2.10 -0.01 -4.26
C ALA A 107 3.00 0.87 -3.36
N ARG A 108 2.61 1.07 -2.09
CA ARG A 108 3.42 1.77 -1.06
C ARG A 108 4.20 0.82 -0.15
N GLY A 109 4.22 -0.47 -0.49
CA GLY A 109 4.92 -1.50 0.28
C GLY A 109 4.18 -1.94 1.54
N VAL A 110 2.86 -1.67 1.65
CA VAL A 110 2.05 -2.12 2.78
C VAL A 110 1.13 -3.27 2.33
N PRO A 111 1.36 -4.51 2.79
CA PRO A 111 0.59 -5.68 2.36
C PRO A 111 -0.75 -5.76 3.11
N VAL A 112 -1.67 -4.84 2.83
CA VAL A 112 -2.92 -4.69 3.59
C VAL A 112 -3.85 -5.91 3.51
N ARG A 113 -3.72 -6.76 2.47
CA ARG A 113 -4.44 -8.05 2.39
C ARG A 113 -4.11 -9.00 3.54
N ARG A 114 -2.94 -8.83 4.16
CA ARG A 114 -2.40 -9.73 5.19
C ARG A 114 -2.40 -9.08 6.57
N LEU A 115 -2.86 -7.84 6.68
CA LEU A 115 -2.87 -7.05 7.90
C LEU A 115 -4.31 -6.75 8.32
N PRO A 116 -4.58 -6.57 9.61
CA PRO A 116 -5.83 -5.96 10.04
C PRO A 116 -5.99 -4.59 9.37
N VAL A 117 -7.21 -4.27 8.89
CA VAL A 117 -7.50 -3.04 8.14
C VAL A 117 -6.97 -1.79 8.84
N ALA A 118 -7.22 -1.67 10.16
CA ALA A 118 -6.76 -0.53 10.95
C ALA A 118 -5.22 -0.38 10.97
N VAL A 119 -4.49 -1.50 11.03
CA VAL A 119 -3.02 -1.51 10.96
C VAL A 119 -2.56 -1.09 9.57
N GLY A 120 -3.18 -1.63 8.53
CA GLY A 120 -2.92 -1.25 7.14
C GLY A 120 -3.06 0.26 6.91
N ILE A 121 -4.17 0.85 7.34
CA ILE A 121 -4.42 2.30 7.26
C ILE A 121 -3.35 3.09 8.01
N ALA A 122 -3.00 2.67 9.23
CA ALA A 122 -1.99 3.35 10.04
C ALA A 122 -0.60 3.33 9.39
N LEU A 123 -0.20 2.18 8.82
CA LEU A 123 1.07 2.00 8.13
C LEU A 123 1.13 2.80 6.83
N VAL A 124 0.05 2.83 6.05
CA VAL A 124 0.04 3.67 4.85
C VAL A 124 0.09 5.16 5.20
N GLY A 125 -0.65 5.60 6.22
CA GLY A 125 -0.53 6.98 6.72
C GLY A 125 0.88 7.30 7.23
N LYS A 126 1.60 6.31 7.79
CA LYS A 126 3.00 6.45 8.17
C LYS A 126 3.91 6.62 6.95
N ALA A 127 3.73 5.80 5.91
CA ALA A 127 4.47 5.93 4.65
C ALA A 127 4.27 7.32 4.04
N ALA A 128 3.02 7.79 3.91
CA ALA A 128 2.72 9.12 3.38
C ALA A 128 3.38 10.25 4.18
N ARG A 129 3.40 10.17 5.51
CA ARG A 129 4.11 11.15 6.37
C ARG A 129 5.63 11.13 6.14
N LEU A 130 6.23 9.95 5.94
CA LEU A 130 7.65 9.83 5.64
C LEU A 130 7.99 10.37 4.24
N GLU A 131 7.11 10.14 3.27
CA GLU A 131 7.18 10.72 1.92
C GLU A 131 7.08 12.26 1.96
N GLY A 132 6.37 12.85 2.92
CA GLY A 132 6.37 14.30 3.14
C GLY A 132 7.60 14.86 3.87
N CYS A 133 8.43 14.01 4.48
CA CYS A 133 9.59 14.45 5.26
C CYS A 133 10.84 14.71 4.39
N SER A 134 11.81 15.47 4.91
CA SER A 134 13.12 15.59 4.25
C SER A 134 13.90 14.27 4.30
N ALA A 135 14.78 14.03 3.32
CA ALA A 135 15.60 12.81 3.27
C ALA A 135 16.39 12.58 4.56
N LYS A 136 17.01 13.65 5.10
CA LYS A 136 17.75 13.63 6.37
C LYS A 136 16.89 13.18 7.56
N ARG A 137 15.61 13.57 7.60
CA ARG A 137 14.69 13.18 8.68
C ARG A 137 14.33 11.70 8.59
N VAL A 138 14.05 11.21 7.37
CA VAL A 138 13.75 9.79 7.13
C VAL A 138 14.97 8.93 7.44
N GLU A 139 16.16 9.33 7.01
CA GLU A 139 17.43 8.66 7.34
C GLU A 139 17.68 8.58 8.84
N ALA A 140 17.46 9.68 9.57
CA ALA A 140 17.58 9.69 11.02
C ALA A 140 16.57 8.77 11.71
N GLU A 141 15.37 8.62 11.14
CA GLU A 141 14.35 7.69 11.64
C GLU A 141 14.72 6.24 11.40
N PHE A 142 15.12 5.89 10.17
CA PHE A 142 15.67 4.59 9.85
C PHE A 142 16.83 4.25 10.78
N GLY A 143 17.78 5.16 10.95
CA GLY A 143 18.94 4.96 11.84
C GLY A 143 18.57 4.67 13.29
N ARG A 144 17.47 5.26 13.82
CA ARG A 144 16.97 4.91 15.16
C ARG A 144 16.42 3.49 15.21
N MET A 145 15.65 3.08 14.21
CA MET A 145 15.06 1.73 14.12
C MET A 145 16.13 0.66 13.88
N ALA A 146 17.08 0.92 12.98
CA ALA A 146 18.19 0.06 12.65
C ALA A 146 19.07 -0.21 13.89
N ARG A 147 19.45 0.85 14.63
CA ARG A 147 20.24 0.71 15.87
C ARG A 147 19.57 -0.15 16.92
N ARG A 148 18.24 -0.02 17.11
CA ARG A 148 17.49 -0.86 18.06
C ARG A 148 17.51 -2.34 17.70
N ARG A 149 17.77 -2.65 16.42
CA ARG A 149 17.79 -4.01 15.85
C ARG A 149 19.20 -4.54 15.57
N GLY A 150 20.23 -3.78 15.93
CA GLY A 150 21.63 -4.13 15.62
C GLY A 150 21.96 -4.14 14.13
N LEU A 151 21.18 -3.43 13.30
CA LEU A 151 21.44 -3.30 11.87
C LEU A 151 22.47 -2.19 11.60
N PRO A 152 23.30 -2.34 10.55
CA PRO A 152 24.26 -1.31 10.15
C PRO A 152 23.56 0.00 9.78
N ALA A 153 24.27 1.11 9.99
CA ALA A 153 23.88 2.39 9.46
C ALA A 153 24.17 2.42 7.96
N GLU A 154 23.23 2.96 7.19
CA GLU A 154 23.32 3.01 5.72
C GLU A 154 23.32 4.46 5.27
N PRO A 155 24.39 5.26 5.43
CA PRO A 155 24.34 6.68 5.12
C PRO A 155 24.18 6.94 3.61
N GLY A 156 23.33 7.91 3.26
CA GLY A 156 23.15 8.31 1.86
C GLY A 156 22.51 7.25 0.94
N ALA A 157 21.83 6.24 1.48
CA ALA A 157 21.19 5.19 0.69
C ALA A 157 19.97 5.67 -0.12
N GLY A 158 19.48 6.87 0.16
CA GLY A 158 18.36 7.50 -0.53
C GLY A 158 17.07 7.42 0.27
N LYS A 159 16.23 8.46 0.17
CA LYS A 159 14.99 8.58 0.95
C LYS A 159 14.05 7.39 0.74
N GLN A 160 13.81 7.01 -0.53
CA GLN A 160 12.87 5.93 -0.85
C GLN A 160 13.33 4.58 -0.28
N PHE A 161 14.64 4.31 -0.35
CA PHE A 161 15.25 3.12 0.24
C PHE A 161 14.98 3.04 1.75
N TYR A 162 15.14 4.13 2.49
CA TYR A 162 14.82 4.14 3.91
C TYR A 162 13.33 3.96 4.20
N ILE A 163 12.45 4.56 3.38
CA ILE A 163 11.00 4.38 3.54
C ILE A 163 10.64 2.91 3.39
N GLU A 164 11.10 2.25 2.33
CA GLU A 164 10.85 0.82 2.11
C GLU A 164 11.33 -0.04 3.28
N LEU A 165 12.53 0.21 3.82
CA LEU A 165 13.03 -0.54 4.97
C LEU A 165 12.30 -0.24 6.27
N ILE A 166 11.92 1.02 6.51
CA ILE A 166 11.06 1.38 7.64
C ILE A 166 9.73 0.64 7.53
N MET A 167 9.09 0.65 6.36
CA MET A 167 7.81 -0.03 6.15
C MET A 167 7.94 -1.55 6.33
N LEU A 168 8.99 -2.17 5.79
CA LEU A 168 9.26 -3.60 6.01
C LEU A 168 9.41 -3.91 7.50
N MET A 169 10.19 -3.13 8.24
CA MET A 169 10.37 -3.32 9.68
C MET A 169 9.04 -3.23 10.44
N LEU A 170 8.19 -2.24 10.11
CA LEU A 170 6.89 -2.06 10.75
C LEU A 170 5.90 -3.17 10.37
N VAL A 171 5.89 -3.62 9.12
CA VAL A 171 5.05 -4.76 8.70
C VAL A 171 5.42 -6.02 9.46
N LEU A 172 6.72 -6.30 9.58
CA LEU A 172 7.22 -7.44 10.35
C LEU A 172 6.90 -7.31 11.86
N GLU A 173 6.89 -6.09 12.40
CA GLU A 173 6.47 -5.79 13.77
C GLU A 173 5.00 -6.14 14.03
N GLU A 174 4.13 -6.06 13.01
CA GLU A 174 2.68 -6.29 13.12
C GLU A 174 2.26 -7.73 12.73
N ALA A 175 3.08 -8.44 11.96
CA ALA A 175 2.77 -9.80 11.47
C ALA A 175 2.58 -10.82 12.61
N SER A 176 1.64 -11.77 12.49
CA SER A 176 1.51 -12.85 13.48
C SER A 176 2.72 -13.79 13.45
N ILE A 177 2.95 -14.56 14.52
CA ILE A 177 4.08 -15.50 14.55
C ILE A 177 3.92 -16.60 13.50
N GLU A 178 2.70 -16.99 13.17
CA GLU A 178 2.35 -17.94 12.10
C GLU A 178 2.71 -17.36 10.74
N GLN A 179 2.39 -16.08 10.50
CA GLN A 179 2.74 -15.38 9.27
C GLN A 179 4.27 -15.29 9.11
N LEU A 180 4.99 -14.88 10.16
CA LEU A 180 6.45 -14.82 10.16
C LEU A 180 7.09 -16.21 9.91
N LYS A 181 6.52 -17.27 10.50
CA LYS A 181 6.95 -18.66 10.26
C LYS A 181 6.71 -19.08 8.81
N GLN A 182 5.56 -18.74 8.25
CA GLN A 182 5.21 -19.05 6.87
C GLN A 182 6.15 -18.33 5.89
N GLU A 183 6.38 -17.03 6.07
CA GLU A 183 7.31 -16.26 5.24
C GLU A 183 8.73 -16.81 5.33
N CYS A 184 9.20 -17.17 6.54
CA CYS A 184 10.50 -17.82 6.69
C CYS A 184 10.58 -19.16 5.93
N ARG A 185 9.49 -19.95 5.90
CA ARG A 185 9.45 -21.20 5.12
C ARG A 185 9.50 -20.93 3.62
N GLU A 186 8.71 -19.98 3.13
CA GLU A 186 8.65 -19.59 1.72
C GLU A 186 9.99 -19.05 1.23
N ALA A 187 10.70 -18.30 2.08
CA ALA A 187 12.03 -17.77 1.80
C ALA A 187 13.18 -18.79 2.02
N GLY A 188 12.89 -20.04 2.39
CA GLY A 188 13.92 -21.05 2.67
C GLY A 188 14.74 -20.81 3.95
N LEU A 189 14.29 -19.92 4.84
CA LEU A 189 14.94 -19.51 6.09
C LEU A 189 14.50 -20.35 7.31
N ALA A 190 13.79 -21.46 7.07
CA ALA A 190 13.26 -22.33 8.11
C ALA A 190 14.37 -23.20 8.74
N GLY A 191 15.18 -22.61 9.62
CA GLY A 191 16.17 -23.31 10.45
C GLY A 191 15.73 -23.46 11.92
N SER A 192 16.10 -24.58 12.55
CA SER A 192 15.77 -24.91 13.95
C SER A 192 16.69 -24.19 14.95
N ALA A 193 16.52 -22.89 15.12
CA ALA A 193 17.00 -22.28 16.35
C ALA A 193 16.00 -22.65 17.45
N ASN A 194 16.44 -23.42 18.44
CA ASN A 194 15.64 -23.71 19.64
C ASN A 194 15.60 -22.46 20.51
N VAL A 195 14.75 -21.51 20.13
CA VAL A 195 14.49 -20.31 20.93
C VAL A 195 13.30 -20.57 21.83
N THR A 196 13.49 -20.38 23.13
CA THR A 196 12.43 -20.48 24.13
C THR A 196 11.74 -19.13 24.29
N GLY A 197 10.41 -19.13 24.17
CA GLY A 197 9.57 -17.94 24.34
C GLY A 197 9.16 -17.30 23.01
N GLU A 198 7.89 -16.91 22.94
CA GLU A 198 7.27 -16.36 21.72
C GLU A 198 7.93 -15.05 21.28
N ALA A 199 8.25 -14.16 22.21
CA ALA A 199 8.90 -12.88 21.91
C ALA A 199 10.27 -13.06 21.25
N ALA A 200 11.10 -13.96 21.80
CA ALA A 200 12.42 -14.24 21.25
C ALA A 200 12.32 -15.00 19.91
N GLN A 201 11.33 -15.89 19.76
CA GLN A 201 11.05 -16.53 18.47
C GLN A 201 10.62 -15.50 17.41
N ARG A 202 9.76 -14.55 17.77
CA ARG A 202 9.31 -13.46 16.90
C ARG A 202 10.49 -12.61 16.44
N GLU A 203 11.32 -12.16 17.36
CA GLU A 203 12.50 -11.34 17.05
C GLU A 203 13.46 -12.07 16.09
N LEU A 204 13.70 -13.36 16.31
CA LEU A 204 14.53 -14.16 15.41
C LEU A 204 13.95 -14.22 13.99
N LEU A 205 12.66 -14.52 13.84
CA LEU A 205 12.01 -14.63 12.53
C LEU A 205 12.02 -13.29 11.79
N GLN A 206 11.73 -12.19 12.50
CA GLN A 206 11.82 -10.84 11.95
C GLN A 206 13.24 -10.52 11.49
N ARG A 207 14.26 -10.85 12.29
CA ARG A 207 15.66 -10.63 11.94
C ARG A 207 16.08 -11.42 10.70
N ARG A 208 15.64 -12.68 10.57
CA ARG A 208 15.93 -13.51 9.39
C ARG A 208 15.30 -12.94 8.13
N LEU A 209 14.01 -12.59 8.17
CA LEU A 209 13.29 -12.03 7.03
C LEU A 209 13.89 -10.69 6.60
N LEU A 210 14.18 -9.83 7.57
CA LEU A 210 14.82 -8.54 7.31
C LEU A 210 16.24 -8.72 6.77
N GLY A 211 17.01 -9.66 7.32
CA GLY A 211 18.33 -10.03 6.83
C GLY A 211 18.28 -10.47 5.38
N ALA A 212 17.41 -11.42 5.03
CA ALA A 212 17.24 -11.89 3.66
C ALA A 212 16.82 -10.78 2.69
N ALA A 213 15.89 -9.90 3.10
CA ALA A 213 15.48 -8.76 2.27
C ALA A 213 16.60 -7.71 2.07
N LEU A 214 17.55 -7.63 3.00
CA LEU A 214 18.71 -6.75 2.94
C LEU A 214 19.90 -7.40 2.21
N SER A 215 19.98 -8.73 2.21
CA SER A 215 21.01 -9.53 1.51
C SER A 215 21.24 -9.08 0.09
N ASP A 216 20.22 -9.21 -0.75
CA ASP A 216 20.33 -8.86 -2.17
C ASP A 216 20.68 -7.38 -2.38
N ARG A 217 20.17 -6.51 -1.51
CA ARG A 217 20.29 -5.05 -1.64
C ARG A 217 21.68 -4.54 -1.23
N TRP A 218 22.27 -5.14 -0.20
CA TRP A 218 23.62 -4.80 0.27
C TRP A 218 24.69 -5.47 -0.58
N GLU A 219 24.46 -6.70 -1.04
CA GLU A 219 25.36 -7.35 -2.00
C GLU A 219 25.42 -6.59 -3.32
N ALA A 220 24.28 -6.11 -3.85
CA ALA A 220 24.24 -5.25 -5.03
C ALA A 220 25.03 -3.92 -4.86
N ARG A 221 25.29 -3.50 -3.62
CA ARG A 221 26.07 -2.30 -3.28
C ARG A 221 27.51 -2.63 -2.85
N GLY A 222 27.92 -3.91 -2.94
CA GLY A 222 29.27 -4.37 -2.63
C GLY A 222 29.54 -4.60 -1.14
N ILE A 223 28.50 -4.67 -0.29
CA ILE A 223 28.63 -4.99 1.13
C ILE A 223 28.50 -6.52 1.29
N PRO A 224 29.57 -7.24 1.67
CA PRO A 224 29.53 -8.70 1.73
C PRO A 224 28.86 -9.18 3.04
N ILE A 225 27.57 -9.48 2.98
CA ILE A 225 26.78 -9.93 4.13
C ILE A 225 27.27 -11.28 4.67
N ALA A 226 27.74 -12.17 3.79
CA ALA A 226 28.35 -13.44 4.18
C ALA A 226 29.53 -13.29 5.16
N ARG A 227 30.15 -12.10 5.27
CA ARG A 227 31.26 -11.82 6.20
C ARG A 227 30.83 -11.21 7.53
N LEU A 228 29.57 -10.81 7.68
CA LEU A 228 29.03 -10.18 8.89
C LEU A 228 28.34 -11.19 9.83
N GLY A 229 28.29 -12.47 9.47
CA GLY A 229 27.69 -13.52 10.30
C GLY A 229 26.19 -13.34 10.54
N MET A 230 25.46 -12.81 9.53
CA MET A 230 24.01 -12.61 9.59
C MET A 230 23.20 -13.72 8.91
N GLU A 231 23.81 -14.88 8.65
CA GLU A 231 23.14 -16.11 8.20
C GLU A 231 22.37 -16.79 9.35
#